data_AF-A0A4D8XS81-F1
#
_entry.id   AF-A0A4D8XS81-F1
#
_cell.length_a   1.000
_cell.length_b   1.000
_cell.length_c   1.000
_cell.angle_alpha   90.00
_cell.angle_beta   90.00
_cell.angle_gamma   90.00
#
_symmetry.space_group_name_H-M   'P 1'
#
loop_
_entity.id
_entity.type
_entity.pdbx_description
1 polymer ?
#
loop_
_entity_poly.entity_id
_entity_poly.type
_entity_poly.pdbx_seq_one_letter_code
_entity_poly.pdbx_strand_id
1 'polypeptide(L)'
;MKKFQKMLSRVPGPPLKIRNDFDKSSPPQHFIYINETLYGRGVSKPDAQFLVGCSCYNIDESAGGKSSPSGCCSHSECECISQNPDGRPAYDADGLLLSDSSVIYECNKKCCCSIFSQPCKNRTIQMGRQVSLTIVRMPDQRGWGVTANHDIPRGTFIDLYLGEVISTKEATKRFISDSKDSDSEIGSYLFDLDINYESRTECEFTLDAYRYGNVTHFFNHSCSPNLKVYPCFIEHLDPRLHSIAFFACRYIAKGEQLTFDYMGIQGGHNREIRTKPPGKKVRKDKKSDHNDNEDNFEITVPSDDENIRQGSRRLETPDLNTSTHPSIPFPSLCYSASSLWFHQLVLTLCPRFQS
;
A
#
# COMPACT_ATOMS: atom_id res chain seq x y z
N MET A 1 -7.68 -26.80 -15.06
CA MET A 1 -6.20 -26.95 -15.03
C MET A 1 -5.49 -26.68 -16.38
N LYS A 2 -5.44 -27.61 -17.37
CA LYS A 2 -4.57 -27.52 -18.57
C LYS A 2 -4.57 -26.18 -19.33
N LYS A 3 -5.74 -25.52 -19.50
CA LYS A 3 -5.86 -24.18 -20.12
C LYS A 3 -5.00 -23.12 -19.40
N PHE A 4 -4.99 -23.15 -18.07
CA PHE A 4 -4.25 -22.22 -17.21
C PHE A 4 -2.74 -22.48 -17.29
N GLN A 5 -2.31 -23.75 -17.31
CA GLN A 5 -0.91 -24.11 -17.53
C GLN A 5 -0.37 -23.57 -18.87
N LYS A 6 -1.15 -23.70 -19.96
CA LYS A 6 -0.82 -23.16 -21.29
C LYS A 6 -0.83 -21.62 -21.36
N MET A 7 -1.54 -20.96 -20.45
CA MET A 7 -1.51 -19.50 -20.28
C MET A 7 -0.23 -19.08 -19.57
N LEU A 8 0.07 -19.69 -18.40
CA LEU A 8 1.29 -19.40 -17.64
C LEU A 8 2.57 -19.66 -18.45
N SER A 9 2.59 -20.71 -19.29
CA SER A 9 3.74 -21.02 -20.15
C SER A 9 4.00 -20.01 -21.29
N ARG A 10 3.18 -18.95 -21.39
CA ARG A 10 3.32 -17.83 -22.33
C ARG A 10 3.64 -16.51 -21.65
N VAL A 11 3.64 -16.47 -20.31
CA VAL A 11 4.02 -15.29 -19.54
C VAL A 11 5.54 -15.11 -19.67
N PRO A 12 6.03 -13.91 -20.03
CA PRO A 12 7.47 -13.64 -20.10
C PRO A 12 8.21 -13.82 -18.77
N GLY A 13 9.53 -13.94 -18.86
CA GLY A 13 10.42 -14.08 -17.70
C GLY A 13 10.53 -15.52 -17.18
N PRO A 14 11.02 -15.70 -15.94
CA PRO A 14 11.23 -17.00 -15.32
C PRO A 14 9.92 -17.78 -15.13
N PRO A 15 9.98 -19.13 -15.09
CA PRO A 15 8.79 -19.96 -15.19
C PRO A 15 7.76 -19.72 -14.08
N LEU A 16 6.51 -19.52 -14.50
CA LEU A 16 5.33 -19.68 -13.65
C LEU A 16 4.74 -21.07 -13.86
N LYS A 17 4.48 -21.77 -12.75
CA LYS A 17 3.82 -23.08 -12.74
C LYS A 17 2.52 -23.03 -11.95
N ILE A 18 1.66 -24.02 -12.16
CA ILE A 18 0.49 -24.26 -11.30
C ILE A 18 0.38 -25.74 -10.96
N ARG A 19 0.09 -26.02 -9.69
CA ARG A 19 0.01 -27.36 -9.09
C ARG A 19 -1.21 -27.46 -8.16
N ASN A 20 -1.93 -28.58 -8.22
CA ASN A 20 -2.96 -28.93 -7.26
C ASN A 20 -2.85 -30.42 -6.97
N ASP A 21 -2.43 -30.73 -5.75
CA ASP A 21 -2.24 -32.10 -5.26
C ASP A 21 -3.23 -32.42 -4.12
N PHE A 22 -4.18 -31.52 -3.84
CA PHE A 22 -5.06 -31.58 -2.66
C PHE A 22 -6.52 -31.88 -3.01
N ASP A 23 -7.06 -31.25 -4.06
CA ASP A 23 -8.47 -31.41 -4.43
C ASP A 23 -8.69 -31.39 -5.95
N LYS A 24 -9.97 -31.38 -6.37
CA LYS A 24 -10.37 -31.32 -7.79
C LYS A 24 -10.68 -29.90 -8.28
N SER A 25 -10.42 -28.87 -7.46
CA SER A 25 -10.69 -27.47 -7.83
C SER A 25 -9.83 -27.05 -9.02
N SER A 26 -10.38 -26.16 -9.84
CA SER A 26 -9.63 -25.45 -10.88
C SER A 26 -9.32 -24.03 -10.41
N PRO A 27 -8.24 -23.42 -10.93
CA PRO A 27 -8.02 -21.98 -10.75
C PRO A 27 -9.19 -21.17 -11.32
N PRO A 28 -9.36 -19.90 -10.89
CA PRO A 28 -10.49 -19.06 -11.26
C PRO A 28 -10.78 -19.06 -12.77
N GLN A 29 -12.04 -19.33 -13.15
CA GLN A 29 -12.40 -19.57 -14.56
C GLN A 29 -12.49 -18.30 -15.40
N HIS A 30 -12.78 -17.16 -14.75
CA HIS A 30 -12.99 -15.85 -15.39
C HIS A 30 -11.80 -14.89 -15.22
N PHE A 31 -10.73 -15.34 -14.55
CA PHE A 31 -9.49 -14.58 -14.40
C PHE A 31 -8.72 -14.52 -15.71
N ILE A 32 -8.25 -13.33 -16.06
CA ILE A 32 -7.48 -13.03 -17.28
C ILE A 32 -6.10 -12.55 -16.86
N TYR A 33 -5.07 -13.31 -17.23
CA TYR A 33 -3.69 -12.92 -16.94
C TYR A 33 -3.25 -11.72 -17.80
N ILE A 34 -2.78 -10.66 -17.16
CA ILE A 34 -2.24 -9.45 -17.78
C ILE A 34 -0.75 -9.26 -17.44
N ASN A 35 -0.01 -8.56 -18.30
CA ASN A 35 1.39 -8.19 -18.08
C ASN A 35 1.59 -6.68 -17.87
N GLU A 36 0.53 -5.88 -18.03
CA GLU A 36 0.50 -4.44 -17.80
C GLU A 36 -0.83 -4.07 -17.14
N THR A 37 -0.82 -3.02 -16.31
CA THR A 37 -2.02 -2.44 -15.69
C THR A 37 -3.01 -1.94 -16.75
N LEU A 38 -4.28 -2.30 -16.57
CA LEU A 38 -5.39 -1.79 -17.39
C LEU A 38 -5.99 -0.53 -16.77
N TYR A 39 -6.54 0.36 -17.59
CA TYR A 39 -7.23 1.57 -17.13
C TYR A 39 -8.71 1.45 -17.49
N GLY A 40 -9.56 1.48 -16.48
CA GLY A 40 -11.00 1.29 -16.62
C GLY A 40 -11.72 2.51 -17.21
N ARG A 41 -13.03 2.36 -17.45
CA ARG A 41 -13.86 3.43 -18.05
C ARG A 41 -13.78 4.71 -17.24
N GLY A 42 -13.32 5.79 -17.88
CA GLY A 42 -13.20 7.12 -17.27
C GLY A 42 -11.89 7.38 -16.54
N VAL A 43 -10.99 6.40 -16.47
CA VAL A 43 -9.61 6.59 -15.98
C VAL A 43 -8.70 6.79 -17.19
N SER A 44 -8.07 7.97 -17.29
CA SER A 44 -7.06 8.23 -18.32
C SER A 44 -5.74 7.56 -17.95
N LYS A 45 -5.12 6.84 -18.91
CA LYS A 45 -3.73 6.39 -18.75
C LYS A 45 -2.83 7.63 -18.56
N PRO A 46 -1.92 7.65 -17.58
CA PRO A 46 -1.00 8.76 -17.37
C PRO A 46 -0.21 9.13 -18.62
N ASP A 47 -0.06 10.44 -18.86
CA ASP A 47 0.69 10.94 -20.00
C ASP A 47 2.19 11.01 -19.67
N ALA A 48 2.99 10.34 -20.50
CA ALA A 48 4.44 10.34 -20.41
C ALA A 48 5.10 11.65 -20.93
N GLN A 49 4.32 12.62 -21.43
CA GLN A 49 4.84 13.94 -21.83
C GLN A 49 5.50 14.71 -20.68
N PHE A 50 5.01 14.54 -19.45
CA PHE A 50 5.54 15.22 -18.25
C PHE A 50 6.70 14.46 -17.57
N LEU A 51 7.22 13.39 -18.19
CA LEU A 51 8.39 12.69 -17.68
C LEU A 51 9.66 13.56 -17.80
N VAL A 52 10.30 13.80 -16.66
CA VAL A 52 11.70 14.24 -16.59
C VAL A 52 12.59 13.01 -16.53
N GLY A 53 13.63 12.98 -17.36
CA GLY A 53 14.65 11.94 -17.33
C GLY A 53 15.94 12.44 -16.67
N CYS A 54 16.76 11.52 -16.15
CA CYS A 54 18.07 11.86 -15.62
C CYS A 54 19.10 12.13 -16.72
N SER A 55 20.10 12.96 -16.41
CA SER A 55 21.17 13.38 -17.30
C SER A 55 22.47 12.59 -17.10
N CYS A 56 22.43 11.41 -16.48
CA CYS A 56 23.62 10.65 -16.08
C CYS A 56 24.44 10.08 -17.26
N TYR A 57 25.69 10.57 -17.39
CA TYR A 57 26.72 10.06 -18.32
C TYR A 57 27.97 9.60 -17.55
N ASN A 58 28.61 8.54 -18.05
CA ASN A 58 29.97 8.18 -17.64
C ASN A 58 30.92 9.16 -18.32
N ILE A 59 31.72 9.88 -17.53
CA ILE A 59 32.90 10.58 -18.04
C ILE A 59 34.02 9.55 -18.12
N ASP A 60 34.41 9.15 -19.33
CA ASP A 60 35.63 8.37 -19.49
C ASP A 60 36.85 9.31 -19.51
N GLU A 61 37.42 9.52 -18.32
CA GLU A 61 38.66 10.30 -18.15
C GLU A 61 39.84 9.70 -18.93
N SER A 62 39.85 8.37 -19.12
CA SER A 62 40.92 7.66 -19.84
C SER A 62 40.80 7.74 -21.36
N ALA A 63 39.60 7.96 -21.90
CA ALA A 63 39.34 8.19 -23.32
C ALA A 63 39.34 9.66 -23.75
N GLY A 64 39.92 10.55 -22.93
CA GLY A 64 40.04 11.98 -23.22
C GLY A 64 38.75 12.78 -22.99
N GLY A 65 37.97 12.41 -21.98
CA GLY A 65 36.77 13.15 -21.57
C GLY A 65 35.54 12.89 -22.45
N LYS A 66 35.49 11.75 -23.14
CA LYS A 66 34.31 11.37 -23.94
C LYS A 66 33.16 10.94 -23.03
N SER A 67 32.04 11.66 -23.11
CA SER A 67 30.81 11.28 -22.43
C SER A 67 30.15 10.09 -23.13
N SER A 68 29.95 9.00 -22.39
CA SER A 68 29.07 7.89 -22.79
C SER A 68 27.86 7.85 -21.86
N PRO A 69 26.67 7.39 -22.28
CA PRO A 69 25.56 7.07 -21.39
C PRO A 69 26.03 6.29 -20.15
N SER A 70 25.77 6.78 -18.93
CA SER A 70 26.24 6.07 -17.74
C SER A 70 25.44 4.78 -17.58
N GLY A 71 26.14 3.73 -17.18
CA GLY A 71 25.50 2.49 -16.80
C GLY A 71 25.00 2.42 -15.37
N CYS A 72 25.32 3.41 -14.55
CA CYS A 72 25.09 3.34 -13.11
C CYS A 72 24.54 4.67 -12.59
N CYS A 73 23.21 4.80 -12.62
CA CYS A 73 22.53 5.66 -11.66
C CYS A 73 22.67 5.00 -10.27
N SER A 74 23.81 5.24 -9.61
CA SER A 74 24.18 4.69 -8.29
C SER A 74 24.55 5.77 -7.27
N HIS A 75 24.37 7.04 -7.63
CA HIS A 75 24.75 8.20 -6.83
C HIS A 75 23.57 9.17 -6.72
N SER A 76 23.57 9.99 -5.66
CA SER A 76 22.54 10.98 -5.35
C SER A 76 22.44 12.13 -6.37
N GLU A 77 23.39 12.22 -7.30
CA GLU A 77 23.39 13.19 -8.41
C GLU A 77 22.40 12.84 -9.53
N CYS A 78 21.85 11.61 -9.55
CA CYS A 78 20.84 11.21 -10.51
C CYS A 78 19.47 11.82 -10.16
N GLU A 79 18.88 12.58 -11.08
CA GLU A 79 17.63 13.34 -10.88
C GLU A 79 16.39 12.45 -10.62
N CYS A 80 16.46 11.16 -10.94
CA CYS A 80 15.45 10.17 -10.56
C CYS A 80 15.65 9.66 -9.11
N ILE A 81 16.91 9.55 -8.67
CA ILE A 81 17.26 9.04 -7.34
C ILE A 81 17.03 10.12 -6.28
N SER A 82 17.27 11.39 -6.61
CA SER A 82 16.95 12.53 -5.75
C SER A 82 15.46 12.72 -5.48
N GLN A 83 14.56 11.99 -6.17
CA GLN A 83 13.12 11.96 -5.87
C GLN A 83 12.75 10.94 -4.78
N ASN A 84 13.63 9.97 -4.47
CA ASN A 84 13.42 9.09 -3.33
C ASN A 84 13.44 9.93 -2.02
N PRO A 85 12.66 9.57 -0.98
CA PRO A 85 12.50 10.37 0.24
C PRO A 85 13.80 10.71 0.99
N ASP A 86 14.81 9.85 0.89
CA ASP A 86 16.14 10.04 1.50
C ASP A 86 17.21 10.53 0.50
N GLY A 87 16.84 10.74 -0.77
CA GLY A 87 17.73 11.11 -1.87
C GLY A 87 18.74 10.02 -2.26
N ARG A 88 18.53 8.76 -1.85
CA ARG A 88 19.50 7.66 -2.05
C ARG A 88 18.98 6.63 -3.06
N PRO A 89 19.89 5.82 -3.66
CA PRO A 89 19.48 4.72 -4.52
C PRO A 89 18.56 3.75 -3.76
N ALA A 90 17.47 3.33 -4.39
CA ALA A 90 16.58 2.32 -3.81
C ALA A 90 17.25 0.93 -3.76
N TYR A 91 18.19 0.66 -4.68
CA TYR A 91 18.77 -0.66 -4.91
C TYR A 91 20.29 -0.67 -4.74
N ASP A 92 20.82 -1.83 -4.37
CA ASP A 92 22.26 -2.13 -4.39
C ASP A 92 22.75 -2.51 -5.80
N ALA A 93 24.00 -2.95 -5.89
CA ALA A 93 24.63 -3.36 -7.14
C ALA A 93 23.97 -4.61 -7.78
N ASP A 94 23.30 -5.45 -7.01
CA ASP A 94 22.64 -6.68 -7.45
C ASP A 94 21.13 -6.46 -7.72
N GLY A 95 20.62 -5.26 -7.46
CA GLY A 95 19.21 -4.90 -7.63
C GLY A 95 18.34 -5.20 -6.41
N LEU A 96 18.94 -5.49 -5.24
CA LEU A 96 18.20 -5.72 -4.00
C LEU A 96 17.85 -4.40 -3.32
N LEU A 97 16.62 -4.29 -2.80
CA LEU A 97 16.12 -3.11 -2.11
C LEU A 97 16.89 -2.84 -0.80
N LEU A 98 17.64 -1.73 -0.78
CA LEU A 98 18.55 -1.33 0.30
C LEU A 98 17.81 -0.99 1.59
N SER A 99 16.76 -0.17 1.50
CA SER A 99 16.04 0.41 2.63
C SER A 99 14.53 0.26 2.47
N ASP A 100 13.81 0.35 3.58
CA ASP A 100 12.35 0.34 3.61
C ASP A 100 11.81 1.76 3.28
N SER A 101 12.25 2.34 2.16
CA SER A 101 11.72 3.62 1.63
C SER A 101 10.20 3.58 1.48
N SER A 102 9.51 4.70 1.71
CA SER A 102 8.05 4.77 1.53
C SER A 102 7.60 4.76 0.06
N VAL A 103 8.51 5.05 -0.88
CA VAL A 103 8.25 5.12 -2.32
C VAL A 103 9.55 4.91 -3.11
N ILE A 104 9.44 4.41 -4.34
CA ILE A 104 10.56 4.16 -5.26
C ILE A 104 10.38 4.94 -6.58
N TYR A 105 11.38 5.72 -6.97
CA TYR A 105 11.44 6.40 -8.27
C TYR A 105 12.51 5.78 -9.18
N GLU A 106 12.09 5.07 -10.22
CA GLU A 106 13.02 4.49 -11.21
C GLU A 106 13.38 5.48 -12.33
N CYS A 107 14.50 5.21 -13.00
CA CYS A 107 14.79 5.85 -14.28
C CYS A 107 13.79 5.38 -15.35
N ASN A 108 13.37 6.29 -16.22
CA ASN A 108 12.32 6.09 -17.21
C ASN A 108 12.85 6.23 -18.66
N LYS A 109 11.99 6.12 -19.68
CA LYS A 109 12.37 6.21 -21.10
C LYS A 109 12.96 7.57 -21.56
N LYS A 110 12.86 8.63 -20.76
CA LYS A 110 13.48 9.94 -21.03
C LYS A 110 14.90 10.07 -20.46
N CYS A 111 15.30 9.15 -19.58
CA CYS A 111 16.63 9.13 -19.00
C CYS A 111 17.68 8.74 -20.04
N CYS A 112 18.85 9.38 -20.03
CA CYS A 112 19.94 9.02 -20.94
C CYS A 112 20.77 7.81 -20.48
N CYS A 113 20.56 7.30 -19.26
CA CYS A 113 21.29 6.16 -18.71
C CYS A 113 21.07 4.87 -19.53
N SER A 114 22.12 4.06 -19.68
CA SER A 114 22.14 2.92 -20.59
C SER A 114 21.21 1.78 -20.11
N ILE A 115 20.61 1.10 -21.07
CA ILE A 115 19.78 -0.11 -20.87
C ILE A 115 20.54 -1.37 -21.32
N PHE A 116 21.60 -1.22 -22.12
CA PHE A 116 22.24 -2.32 -22.86
C PHE A 116 23.67 -2.62 -22.41
N SER A 117 24.61 -1.71 -22.70
CA SER A 117 26.06 -1.93 -22.53
C SER A 117 26.49 -2.02 -21.06
N GLN A 118 25.84 -1.23 -20.22
CA GLN A 118 25.92 -1.28 -18.77
C GLN A 118 24.49 -0.93 -18.28
N PRO A 119 23.65 -1.91 -17.90
CA PRO A 119 22.26 -1.63 -17.56
C PRO A 119 22.12 -0.81 -16.28
N CYS A 120 21.39 0.30 -16.36
CA CYS A 120 21.08 1.18 -15.24
C CYS A 120 20.47 0.42 -14.06
N LYS A 121 21.11 0.51 -12.89
CA LYS A 121 20.67 -0.13 -11.64
C LYS A 121 19.35 0.43 -11.09
N ASN A 122 18.98 1.66 -11.42
CA ASN A 122 17.70 2.25 -11.05
C ASN A 122 16.56 1.86 -12.05
N ARG A 123 16.50 0.58 -12.45
CA ARG A 123 15.49 0.01 -13.37
C ARG A 123 15.09 -1.43 -12.99
N THR A 124 15.28 -1.83 -11.74
CA THR A 124 15.02 -3.19 -11.24
C THR A 124 13.60 -3.69 -11.53
N ILE A 125 12.58 -2.85 -11.31
CA ILE A 125 11.18 -3.20 -11.53
C ILE A 125 10.89 -3.34 -13.03
N GLN A 126 11.47 -2.48 -13.87
CA GLN A 126 11.36 -2.56 -15.34
C GLN A 126 11.95 -3.85 -15.94
N MET A 127 12.90 -4.50 -15.28
CA MET A 127 13.40 -5.81 -15.71
C MET A 127 12.34 -6.91 -15.57
N GLY A 128 11.23 -6.65 -14.86
CA GLY A 128 10.18 -7.61 -14.57
C GLY A 128 10.62 -8.68 -13.56
N ARG A 129 9.69 -9.58 -13.22
CA ARG A 129 9.93 -10.70 -12.30
C ARG A 129 11.20 -11.47 -12.66
N GLN A 130 12.15 -11.55 -11.74
CA GLN A 130 13.35 -12.41 -11.85
C GLN A 130 13.24 -13.72 -11.04
N VAL A 131 12.18 -13.88 -10.24
CA VAL A 131 11.92 -15.09 -9.44
C VAL A 131 11.04 -16.09 -10.18
N SER A 132 11.26 -17.38 -9.95
CA SER A 132 10.41 -18.44 -10.51
C SER A 132 9.46 -18.97 -9.43
N LEU A 133 8.17 -19.04 -9.76
CA LEU A 133 7.10 -19.23 -8.76
C LEU A 133 6.15 -20.37 -9.17
N THR A 134 5.48 -20.96 -8.18
CA THR A 134 4.41 -21.94 -8.42
C THR A 134 3.13 -21.50 -7.70
N ILE A 135 2.05 -21.32 -8.45
CA ILE A 135 0.70 -21.19 -7.91
C ILE A 135 0.29 -22.58 -7.40
N VAL A 136 -0.03 -22.70 -6.12
CA VAL A 136 -0.40 -23.95 -5.46
C VAL A 136 -1.82 -23.85 -4.92
N ARG A 137 -2.61 -24.92 -5.04
CA ARG A 137 -3.80 -25.06 -4.18
C ARG A 137 -3.30 -25.21 -2.75
N MET A 138 -3.86 -24.47 -1.80
CA MET A 138 -3.52 -24.64 -0.38
C MET A 138 -4.27 -25.85 0.21
N PRO A 139 -3.70 -26.58 1.19
CA PRO A 139 -4.39 -27.68 1.89
C PRO A 139 -5.55 -27.23 2.77
N ASP A 140 -5.70 -25.92 2.97
CA ASP A 140 -6.66 -25.29 3.86
C ASP A 140 -7.67 -24.42 3.08
N GLN A 141 -8.48 -23.67 3.82
CA GLN A 141 -9.54 -22.82 3.28
C GLN A 141 -9.01 -21.57 2.54
N ARG A 142 -7.69 -21.30 2.48
CA ARG A 142 -7.10 -20.10 1.84
C ARG A 142 -7.02 -20.17 0.30
N GLY A 143 -7.89 -20.96 -0.34
CA GLY A 143 -7.96 -21.07 -1.79
C GLY A 143 -6.62 -21.44 -2.45
N TRP A 144 -6.16 -20.56 -3.34
CA TRP A 144 -4.89 -20.68 -4.06
C TRP A 144 -3.83 -19.75 -3.46
N GLY A 145 -2.59 -20.23 -3.34
CA GLY A 145 -1.42 -19.46 -2.89
C GLY A 145 -0.30 -19.49 -3.92
N VAL A 146 0.81 -18.81 -3.63
CA VAL A 146 2.05 -18.89 -4.42
C VAL A 146 3.21 -19.33 -3.54
N THR A 147 4.10 -20.16 -4.06
CA THR A 147 5.34 -20.58 -3.41
C THR A 147 6.59 -20.28 -4.25
N ALA A 148 7.71 -20.06 -3.58
CA ALA A 148 9.01 -19.84 -4.22
C ALA A 148 9.59 -21.18 -4.75
N ASN A 149 10.14 -21.20 -5.97
CA ASN A 149 10.79 -22.42 -6.52
C ASN A 149 12.29 -22.52 -6.19
N HIS A 150 12.88 -21.45 -5.67
CA HIS A 150 14.27 -21.32 -5.19
C HIS A 150 14.29 -20.39 -3.97
N ASP A 151 15.42 -20.31 -3.30
CA ASP A 151 15.63 -19.35 -2.22
C ASP A 151 15.68 -17.91 -2.77
N ILE A 152 15.03 -16.98 -2.08
CA ILE A 152 14.92 -15.56 -2.48
C ILE A 152 15.53 -14.68 -1.38
N PRO A 153 16.60 -13.92 -1.67
CA PRO A 153 17.19 -12.97 -0.73
C PRO A 153 16.21 -11.86 -0.27
N ARG A 154 16.48 -11.26 0.89
CA ARG A 154 15.81 -10.01 1.27
C ARG A 154 16.10 -8.95 0.20
N GLY A 155 15.09 -8.15 -0.14
CA GLY A 155 15.19 -7.03 -1.06
C GLY A 155 15.00 -7.42 -2.51
N THR A 156 14.81 -8.70 -2.84
CA THR A 156 14.50 -9.11 -4.22
C THR A 156 13.12 -8.62 -4.64
N PHE A 157 13.04 -7.98 -5.81
CA PHE A 157 11.79 -7.65 -6.49
C PHE A 157 11.08 -8.94 -6.93
N ILE A 158 9.78 -9.05 -6.62
CA ILE A 158 8.97 -10.23 -6.92
C ILE A 158 8.19 -10.04 -8.22
N ASP A 159 7.19 -9.16 -8.22
CA ASP A 159 6.36 -8.79 -9.38
C ASP A 159 5.56 -7.53 -9.00
N LEU A 160 4.92 -6.87 -9.97
CA LEU A 160 3.97 -5.78 -9.70
C LEU A 160 2.60 -6.34 -9.30
N TYR A 161 1.82 -5.65 -8.47
CA TYR A 161 0.39 -5.95 -8.34
C TYR A 161 -0.36 -5.35 -9.53
N LEU A 162 -0.79 -6.21 -10.46
CA LEU A 162 -1.47 -5.77 -11.68
C LEU A 162 -2.99 -6.00 -11.59
N GLY A 163 -3.76 -5.06 -12.16
CA GLY A 163 -5.21 -5.13 -12.26
C GLY A 163 -5.80 -4.09 -13.20
N GLU A 164 -7.10 -3.85 -13.08
CA GLU A 164 -7.80 -2.71 -13.71
C GLU A 164 -7.87 -1.55 -12.71
N VAL A 165 -7.24 -0.42 -13.03
CA VAL A 165 -7.39 0.81 -12.24
C VAL A 165 -8.73 1.45 -12.58
N ILE A 166 -9.57 1.62 -11.56
CA ILE A 166 -10.92 2.15 -11.62
C ILE A 166 -11.08 3.28 -10.61
N SER A 167 -12.07 4.16 -10.80
CA SER A 167 -12.38 5.15 -9.75
C SER A 167 -12.86 4.44 -8.47
N THR A 168 -12.57 4.98 -7.29
CA THR A 168 -13.04 4.42 -6.00
C THR A 168 -14.57 4.33 -5.91
N LYS A 169 -15.29 5.20 -6.63
CA LYS A 169 -16.76 5.14 -6.82
C LYS A 169 -17.21 3.91 -7.63
N GLU A 170 -16.41 3.45 -8.59
CA GLU A 170 -16.66 2.23 -9.35
C GLU A 170 -16.27 0.99 -8.53
N ALA A 171 -15.14 1.01 -7.82
CA ALA A 171 -14.76 -0.05 -6.89
C ALA A 171 -15.85 -0.30 -5.83
N THR A 172 -16.41 0.77 -5.25
CA THR A 172 -17.55 0.71 -4.32
C THR A 172 -18.79 0.07 -4.96
N LYS A 173 -19.10 0.37 -6.22
CA LYS A 173 -20.24 -0.26 -6.93
C LYS A 173 -20.02 -1.74 -7.16
N ARG A 174 -18.82 -2.15 -7.62
CA ARG A 174 -18.45 -3.56 -7.82
C ARG A 174 -18.52 -4.34 -6.52
N PHE A 175 -17.98 -3.77 -5.44
CA PHE A 175 -18.09 -4.35 -4.10
C PHE A 175 -19.56 -4.59 -3.70
N ILE A 176 -20.46 -3.62 -3.94
CA ILE A 176 -21.90 -3.72 -3.60
C ILE A 176 -22.68 -4.65 -4.54
N SER A 177 -22.30 -4.78 -5.83
CA SER A 177 -22.90 -5.78 -6.71
C SER A 177 -22.52 -7.19 -6.29
N ASP A 178 -21.22 -7.40 -6.08
CA ASP A 178 -20.63 -8.72 -5.90
C ASP A 178 -20.94 -9.25 -4.49
N SER A 179 -21.15 -8.35 -3.50
CA SER A 179 -21.63 -8.71 -2.16
C SER A 179 -23.06 -9.27 -2.09
N LYS A 180 -23.78 -9.31 -3.22
CA LYS A 180 -25.10 -9.96 -3.31
C LYS A 180 -25.02 -11.39 -3.81
N ASP A 181 -23.91 -11.78 -4.42
CA ASP A 181 -23.62 -13.16 -4.79
C ASP A 181 -22.91 -13.85 -3.62
N SER A 182 -23.55 -14.87 -3.04
CA SER A 182 -23.11 -15.53 -1.80
C SER A 182 -21.80 -16.34 -1.91
N ASP A 183 -21.22 -16.42 -3.11
CA ASP A 183 -20.06 -17.24 -3.47
C ASP A 183 -18.82 -16.39 -3.85
N SER A 184 -18.89 -15.05 -3.74
CA SER A 184 -17.79 -14.16 -4.11
C SER A 184 -16.82 -13.92 -2.94
N GLU A 185 -15.52 -13.86 -3.23
CA GLU A 185 -14.50 -13.37 -2.27
C GLU A 185 -14.49 -11.83 -2.29
N ILE A 186 -15.56 -11.25 -1.76
CA ILE A 186 -15.93 -9.83 -1.86
C ILE A 186 -14.76 -8.91 -1.47
N GLY A 187 -14.28 -8.09 -2.41
CA GLY A 187 -13.33 -7.01 -2.16
C GLY A 187 -11.88 -7.42 -1.87
N SER A 188 -11.56 -8.71 -1.80
CA SER A 188 -10.21 -9.23 -1.45
C SER A 188 -9.10 -8.86 -2.43
N TYR A 189 -9.46 -8.30 -3.59
CA TYR A 189 -8.55 -7.95 -4.70
C TYR A 189 -8.52 -6.45 -5.02
N LEU A 190 -9.10 -5.62 -4.15
CA LEU A 190 -9.07 -4.16 -4.26
C LEU A 190 -7.87 -3.60 -3.52
N PHE A 191 -7.18 -2.65 -4.15
CA PHE A 191 -6.03 -1.96 -3.58
C PHE A 191 -6.14 -0.46 -3.87
N ASP A 192 -6.36 0.35 -2.84
CA ASP A 192 -6.49 1.81 -2.98
C ASP A 192 -5.12 2.44 -3.27
N LEU A 193 -5.07 3.41 -4.19
CA LEU A 193 -3.83 4.06 -4.64
C LEU A 193 -3.53 5.33 -3.82
N ASP A 194 -3.43 5.20 -2.49
CA ASP A 194 -3.37 6.30 -1.51
C ASP A 194 -1.97 6.60 -0.95
N ILE A 195 -0.97 6.81 -1.83
CA ILE A 195 0.43 7.10 -1.44
C ILE A 195 0.58 8.27 -0.43
N ASN A 196 -0.33 9.24 -0.47
CA ASN A 196 -0.32 10.44 0.38
C ASN A 196 -1.39 10.36 1.49
N TYR A 197 -1.44 9.28 2.27
CA TYR A 197 -2.40 9.09 3.37
C TYR A 197 -2.53 10.31 4.31
N GLU A 198 -1.43 11.02 4.58
CA GLU A 198 -1.38 12.17 5.48
C GLU A 198 -2.19 13.38 5.01
N SER A 199 -2.43 13.58 3.70
CA SER A 199 -3.15 14.74 3.19
C SER A 199 -4.67 14.70 3.42
N ARG A 200 -5.21 13.58 3.94
CA ARG A 200 -6.65 13.33 4.16
C ARG A 200 -7.54 13.53 2.93
N THR A 201 -6.95 13.61 1.76
CA THR A 201 -7.63 13.66 0.46
C THR A 201 -8.21 12.30 0.15
N GLU A 202 -9.45 12.25 -0.35
CA GLU A 202 -10.07 11.01 -0.80
C GLU A 202 -9.19 10.32 -1.85
N CYS A 203 -8.99 9.01 -1.71
CA CYS A 203 -8.36 8.22 -2.77
C CYS A 203 -9.26 8.26 -4.01
N GLU A 204 -8.73 8.69 -5.16
CA GLU A 204 -9.50 8.83 -6.40
C GLU A 204 -9.65 7.50 -7.14
N PHE A 205 -8.62 6.63 -7.04
CA PHE A 205 -8.49 5.41 -7.83
C PHE A 205 -8.13 4.20 -6.96
N THR A 206 -8.75 3.07 -7.30
CA THR A 206 -8.50 1.75 -6.72
C THR A 206 -8.08 0.83 -7.85
N LEU A 207 -7.06 -0.01 -7.63
CA LEU A 207 -6.69 -1.10 -8.53
C LEU A 207 -7.51 -2.35 -8.15
N ASP A 208 -8.28 -2.87 -9.10
CA ASP A 208 -9.10 -4.07 -8.97
C ASP A 208 -8.46 -5.24 -9.73
N ALA A 209 -7.94 -6.23 -8.99
CA ALA A 209 -7.30 -7.41 -9.55
C ALA A 209 -8.25 -8.64 -9.67
N TYR A 210 -9.56 -8.50 -9.43
CA TYR A 210 -10.49 -9.65 -9.37
C TYR A 210 -10.62 -10.38 -10.72
N ARG A 211 -10.83 -9.63 -11.80
CA ARG A 211 -11.02 -10.17 -13.16
C ARG A 211 -9.75 -10.21 -14.01
N TYR A 212 -8.89 -9.21 -13.85
CA TYR A 212 -7.64 -9.06 -14.57
C TYR A 212 -6.52 -8.97 -13.55
N GLY A 213 -5.46 -9.74 -13.69
CA GLY A 213 -4.30 -9.64 -12.81
C GLY A 213 -3.13 -10.49 -13.28
N ASN A 214 -2.08 -10.57 -12.48
CA ASN A 214 -0.92 -11.43 -12.72
C ASN A 214 -0.75 -12.44 -11.57
N VAL A 215 0.46 -12.99 -11.39
CA VAL A 215 0.73 -14.00 -10.34
C VAL A 215 0.43 -13.51 -8.91
N THR A 216 0.52 -12.20 -8.66
CA THR A 216 0.32 -11.60 -7.32
C THR A 216 -1.13 -11.63 -6.85
N HIS A 217 -2.10 -11.82 -7.75
CA HIS A 217 -3.51 -12.08 -7.40
C HIS A 217 -3.64 -13.29 -6.44
N PHE A 218 -2.69 -14.23 -6.49
CA PHE A 218 -2.67 -15.44 -5.66
C PHE A 218 -1.78 -15.29 -4.40
N PHE A 219 -1.29 -14.10 -4.07
CA PHE A 219 -0.57 -13.88 -2.82
C PHE A 219 -1.56 -13.77 -1.67
N ASN A 220 -1.33 -14.57 -0.62
CA ASN A 220 -2.25 -14.71 0.51
C ASN A 220 -1.86 -13.77 1.66
N HIS A 221 -2.82 -13.52 2.57
CA HIS A 221 -2.54 -12.76 3.78
C HIS A 221 -1.65 -13.53 4.77
N SER A 222 -0.78 -12.80 5.49
CA SER A 222 -0.15 -13.23 6.72
C SER A 222 0.07 -12.05 7.66
N CYS A 223 -0.19 -12.22 8.96
CA CYS A 223 0.21 -11.28 10.03
C CYS A 223 1.74 -11.30 10.31
N SER A 224 2.48 -12.21 9.66
CA SER A 224 3.94 -12.28 9.70
C SER A 224 4.42 -12.53 8.27
N PRO A 225 4.28 -11.54 7.38
CA PRO A 225 4.50 -11.71 5.95
C PRO A 225 5.99 -11.89 5.63
N ASN A 226 6.25 -12.27 4.38
CA ASN A 226 7.60 -12.25 3.80
C ASN A 226 7.72 -11.29 2.60
N LEU A 227 6.62 -10.71 2.16
CA LEU A 227 6.57 -9.61 1.20
C LEU A 227 6.14 -8.31 1.88
N LYS A 228 6.64 -7.20 1.34
CA LYS A 228 6.16 -5.84 1.61
C LYS A 228 5.91 -5.11 0.29
N VAL A 229 4.91 -4.24 0.27
CA VAL A 229 4.57 -3.41 -0.89
C VAL A 229 5.34 -2.10 -0.86
N TYR A 230 5.62 -1.58 -2.05
CA TYR A 230 6.25 -0.29 -2.25
C TYR A 230 5.55 0.43 -3.42
N PRO A 231 4.94 1.60 -3.20
CA PRO A 231 4.55 2.51 -4.27
C PRO A 231 5.76 2.83 -5.15
N CYS A 232 5.58 2.79 -6.47
CA CYS A 232 6.65 3.08 -7.41
C CYS A 232 6.19 3.88 -8.63
N PHE A 233 7.12 4.71 -9.10
CA PHE A 233 6.97 5.56 -10.29
C PHE A 233 8.05 5.25 -11.31
N ILE A 234 7.62 5.13 -12.57
CA ILE A 234 8.47 4.73 -13.69
C ILE A 234 8.10 5.58 -14.90
N GLU A 235 7.07 5.16 -15.66
CA GLU A 235 6.70 5.79 -16.94
C GLU A 235 5.68 6.94 -16.82
N HIS A 236 5.41 7.39 -15.58
CA HIS A 236 4.74 8.64 -15.22
C HIS A 236 5.03 8.99 -13.76
N LEU A 237 4.72 10.23 -13.37
CA LEU A 237 4.87 10.74 -11.99
C LEU A 237 3.53 11.17 -11.33
N ASP A 238 2.37 10.86 -11.93
CA ASP A 238 1.05 11.17 -11.32
C ASP A 238 0.87 10.36 -10.03
N PRO A 239 0.83 11.00 -8.83
CA PRO A 239 0.84 10.30 -7.55
C PRO A 239 -0.41 9.47 -7.30
N ARG A 240 -1.52 9.77 -7.99
CA ARG A 240 -2.82 9.11 -7.85
C ARG A 240 -2.87 7.74 -8.55
N LEU A 241 -1.88 7.45 -9.39
CA LEU A 241 -1.88 6.30 -10.31
C LEU A 241 -0.58 5.48 -10.19
N HIS A 242 0.11 5.56 -9.04
CA HIS A 242 1.35 4.84 -8.79
C HIS A 242 1.21 3.32 -8.98
N SER A 243 2.31 2.66 -9.36
CA SER A 243 2.35 1.19 -9.45
C SER A 243 2.71 0.59 -8.08
N ILE A 244 2.23 -0.62 -7.80
CA ILE A 244 2.47 -1.32 -6.54
C ILE A 244 3.48 -2.44 -6.79
N ALA A 245 4.67 -2.35 -6.19
CA ALA A 245 5.72 -3.37 -6.33
C ALA A 245 5.85 -4.23 -5.07
N PHE A 246 5.92 -5.56 -5.22
CA PHE A 246 6.26 -6.45 -4.12
C PHE A 246 7.75 -6.71 -4.05
N PHE A 247 8.31 -6.56 -2.84
CA PHE A 247 9.68 -6.92 -2.52
C PHE A 247 9.72 -7.88 -1.33
N ALA A 248 10.68 -8.80 -1.32
CA ALA A 248 10.93 -9.68 -0.18
C ALA A 248 11.44 -8.88 1.03
N CYS A 249 10.68 -8.80 2.11
CA CYS A 249 11.06 -8.04 3.33
C CYS A 249 12.02 -8.83 4.24
N ARG A 250 12.16 -10.14 3.99
CA ARG A 250 13.14 -11.04 4.60
C ARG A 250 13.56 -12.11 3.59
N TYR A 251 14.53 -12.96 3.95
CA TYR A 251 14.82 -14.18 3.20
C TYR A 251 13.57 -15.08 3.12
N ILE A 252 13.35 -15.68 1.95
CA ILE A 252 12.26 -16.63 1.67
C ILE A 252 12.89 -17.95 1.22
N ALA A 253 12.60 -19.03 1.94
CA ALA A 253 13.15 -20.33 1.59
C ALA A 253 12.46 -20.93 0.35
N LYS A 254 13.18 -21.77 -0.39
CA LYS A 254 12.59 -22.61 -1.44
C LYS A 254 11.39 -23.40 -0.91
N GLY A 255 10.25 -23.28 -1.58
CA GLY A 255 8.98 -23.92 -1.22
C GLY A 255 8.13 -23.15 -0.22
N GLU A 256 8.64 -22.08 0.38
CA GLU A 256 7.89 -21.21 1.29
C GLU A 256 6.79 -20.44 0.52
N GLN A 257 5.67 -20.18 1.19
CA GLN A 257 4.54 -19.44 0.64
C GLN A 257 4.82 -17.93 0.65
N LEU A 258 4.60 -17.25 -0.48
CA LEU A 258 4.66 -15.80 -0.59
C LEU A 258 3.38 -15.20 0.00
N THR A 259 3.54 -14.30 0.97
CA THR A 259 2.43 -13.67 1.72
C THR A 259 2.74 -12.22 2.07
N PHE A 260 1.70 -11.38 2.11
CA PHE A 260 1.78 -9.97 2.51
C PHE A 260 0.72 -9.62 3.56
N ASP A 261 0.89 -8.48 4.22
CA ASP A 261 -0.13 -7.95 5.12
C ASP A 261 -1.18 -7.17 4.30
N TYR A 262 -2.44 -7.58 4.37
CA TYR A 262 -3.55 -6.91 3.68
C TYR A 262 -3.96 -5.63 4.42
N MET A 263 -3.70 -5.55 5.73
CA MET A 263 -4.12 -4.46 6.61
C MET A 263 -3.02 -3.40 6.74
N GLY A 264 -1.75 -3.81 6.79
CA GLY A 264 -0.58 -2.94 7.00
C GLY A 264 -0.27 -1.91 5.90
N ILE A 265 -1.18 -1.77 4.93
CA ILE A 265 -1.12 -0.81 3.82
C ILE A 265 -2.20 0.27 3.99
N GLN A 266 -3.30 -0.05 4.69
CA GLN A 266 -4.20 0.97 5.24
C GLN A 266 -3.48 1.64 6.41
N GLY A 267 -2.95 2.84 6.16
CA GLY A 267 -1.91 3.47 6.98
C GLY A 267 -2.11 3.41 8.50
N GLY A 268 -1.09 2.90 9.21
CA GLY A 268 -0.76 3.34 10.57
C GLY A 268 -1.78 3.06 11.67
N HIS A 269 -2.66 2.06 11.56
CA HIS A 269 -3.57 1.70 12.66
C HIS A 269 -2.91 0.90 13.80
N ASN A 270 -1.92 1.53 14.44
CA ASN A 270 -1.50 1.17 15.79
C ASN A 270 -2.55 1.65 16.81
N ARG A 271 -3.73 1.00 16.79
CA ARG A 271 -4.76 1.17 17.82
C ARG A 271 -4.36 0.34 19.03
N GLU A 272 -3.66 0.94 19.99
CA GLU A 272 -3.59 0.39 21.35
C GLU A 272 -5.02 0.22 21.87
N ILE A 273 -5.51 -1.02 21.87
CA ILE A 273 -6.78 -1.35 22.54
C ILE A 273 -6.51 -1.30 24.03
N ARG A 274 -6.68 -0.11 24.64
CA ARG A 274 -6.86 0.04 26.08
C ARG A 274 -8.15 -0.67 26.49
N THR A 275 -8.05 -1.99 26.70
CA THR A 275 -9.13 -2.80 27.28
C THR A 275 -9.42 -2.30 28.69
N LYS A 276 -10.48 -1.50 28.85
CA LYS A 276 -11.04 -1.26 30.19
C LYS A 276 -11.51 -2.62 30.74
N PRO A 277 -11.14 -3.00 31.98
CA PRO A 277 -11.58 -4.27 32.55
C PRO A 277 -13.11 -4.29 32.69
N PRO A 278 -13.75 -5.46 32.55
CA PRO A 278 -15.21 -5.56 32.56
C PRO A 278 -15.78 -5.20 33.93
N GLY A 279 -16.40 -4.01 34.02
CA GLY A 279 -17.17 -3.59 35.19
C GLY A 279 -18.34 -4.54 35.42
N LYS A 280 -18.44 -5.09 36.64
CA LYS A 280 -19.48 -6.05 37.03
C LYS A 280 -20.87 -5.44 36.85
N LYS A 281 -21.78 -6.19 36.20
CA LYS A 281 -23.20 -5.84 36.13
C LYS A 281 -23.79 -5.81 37.54
N VAL A 282 -24.36 -4.67 37.94
CA VAL A 282 -25.27 -4.57 39.09
C VAL A 282 -26.62 -4.06 38.58
N ARG A 283 -27.71 -4.66 39.08
CA ARG A 283 -29.08 -4.41 38.65
C ARG A 283 -29.53 -3.00 39.05
N LYS A 284 -30.38 -2.37 38.22
CA LYS A 284 -31.22 -1.23 38.63
C LYS A 284 -32.54 -1.77 39.17
N ASP A 285 -32.86 -1.46 40.41
CA ASP A 285 -34.22 -1.47 40.96
C ASP A 285 -34.54 -0.10 41.58
N LYS A 286 -35.83 0.20 41.73
CA LYS A 286 -36.38 1.57 41.90
C LYS A 286 -36.52 2.05 43.35
N LYS A 287 -36.66 3.39 43.46
CA LYS A 287 -37.14 4.26 44.57
C LYS A 287 -36.02 4.99 45.32
N SER A 288 -36.23 6.14 45.95
CA SER A 288 -37.02 7.37 45.73
C SER A 288 -36.69 8.28 46.93
N ASP A 289 -36.93 9.58 46.79
CA ASP A 289 -37.14 10.57 47.87
C ASP A 289 -35.92 11.14 48.68
N HIS A 290 -35.85 12.49 48.61
CA HIS A 290 -35.55 13.50 49.64
C HIS A 290 -34.27 13.54 50.53
N ASN A 291 -33.52 14.63 50.29
CA ASN A 291 -33.13 15.71 51.23
C ASN A 291 -32.02 15.59 52.30
N ASP A 292 -31.48 16.78 52.56
CA ASP A 292 -30.78 17.32 53.75
C ASP A 292 -29.26 17.12 53.96
N ASN A 293 -28.57 18.25 53.78
CA ASN A 293 -27.55 18.91 54.62
C ASN A 293 -26.19 18.27 55.00
N GLU A 294 -25.18 19.13 54.80
CA GLU A 294 -24.03 19.46 55.67
C GLU A 294 -23.28 18.33 56.41
N ASP A 295 -21.97 18.21 56.12
CA ASP A 295 -21.00 18.54 57.17
C ASP A 295 -19.62 18.98 56.62
N ASN A 296 -18.90 19.77 57.41
CA ASN A 296 -17.61 20.36 57.04
C ASN A 296 -16.44 19.39 57.25
N PHE A 297 -15.36 19.54 56.48
CA PHE A 297 -14.00 19.49 57.04
C PHE A 297 -13.04 20.37 56.23
N GLU A 298 -12.16 21.09 56.94
CA GLU A 298 -11.38 22.23 56.45
C GLU A 298 -9.87 21.99 56.61
N ILE A 299 -9.04 22.82 55.94
CA ILE A 299 -7.57 23.02 56.12
C ILE A 299 -6.68 21.77 55.82
N THR A 300 -5.48 21.82 55.24
CA THR A 300 -4.50 22.91 55.02
C THR A 300 -3.81 22.87 53.65
N VAL A 301 -3.49 24.06 53.13
CA VAL A 301 -2.38 24.31 52.19
C VAL A 301 -1.09 24.56 52.98
N PRO A 302 0.09 24.38 52.37
CA PRO A 302 1.05 25.49 52.39
C PRO A 302 1.29 26.10 51.01
N SER A 303 1.38 27.42 50.99
CA SER A 303 1.97 28.23 49.91
C SER A 303 3.50 28.16 49.95
N ASP A 304 4.14 28.54 48.85
CA ASP A 304 4.90 29.80 48.69
C ASP A 304 5.41 29.78 47.22
N ASP A 305 5.08 30.73 46.33
CA ASP A 305 5.55 32.13 46.25
C ASP A 305 7.10 32.22 46.24
N GLU A 306 7.80 32.87 45.30
CA GLU A 306 7.53 34.02 44.41
C GLU A 306 8.41 33.94 43.12
N ASN A 307 8.39 34.80 42.08
CA ASN A 307 7.42 35.71 41.41
C ASN A 307 8.23 36.51 40.31
N ILE A 308 7.57 37.42 39.55
CA ILE A 308 8.16 38.62 38.87
C ILE A 308 8.98 38.40 37.56
N ARG A 309 8.97 39.23 36.49
CA ARG A 309 8.18 40.32 35.82
C ARG A 309 8.87 40.58 34.45
N GLN A 310 8.39 41.25 33.38
CA GLN A 310 7.08 41.75 32.87
C GLN A 310 7.28 42.10 31.36
N GLY A 311 6.29 41.88 30.49
CA GLY A 311 5.47 42.98 29.91
C GLY A 311 5.76 43.20 28.41
N SER A 312 5.01 43.92 27.59
CA SER A 312 3.67 44.53 27.66
C SER A 312 3.50 45.37 26.37
N ARG A 313 2.44 45.15 25.57
CA ARG A 313 1.57 46.24 25.08
C ARG A 313 0.32 45.75 24.33
N ARG A 314 -0.79 46.44 24.60
CA ARG A 314 -2.11 46.40 23.92
C ARG A 314 -2.22 47.65 23.02
N LEU A 315 -3.01 47.58 21.95
CA LEU A 315 -3.76 48.73 21.41
C LEU A 315 -5.07 48.23 20.76
N GLU A 316 -6.09 49.09 20.70
CA GLU A 316 -7.51 48.73 20.48
C GLU A 316 -8.06 49.16 19.10
N THR A 317 -9.32 48.77 18.81
CA THR A 317 -10.06 48.92 17.55
C THR A 317 -10.70 50.32 17.35
N PRO A 318 -11.38 50.58 16.20
CA PRO A 318 -12.85 50.48 16.22
C PRO A 318 -13.53 49.93 14.94
N ASP A 319 -14.85 49.71 15.04
CA ASP A 319 -15.74 48.99 14.10
C ASP A 319 -16.20 49.75 12.83
N LEU A 320 -16.72 49.01 11.81
CA LEU A 320 -18.16 49.04 11.44
C LEU A 320 -18.58 48.14 10.24
N ASN A 321 -19.88 47.81 10.21
CA ASN A 321 -20.73 47.30 9.11
C ASN A 321 -20.71 45.81 8.70
N THR A 322 -21.56 45.05 9.40
CA THR A 322 -22.73 44.31 8.85
C THR A 322 -22.72 43.83 7.39
N SER A 323 -22.73 42.50 7.20
CA SER A 323 -23.46 41.84 6.10
C SER A 323 -23.95 40.45 6.55
N THR A 324 -25.22 40.14 6.30
CA THR A 324 -25.86 38.87 6.64
C THR A 324 -25.68 37.84 5.52
N HIS A 325 -25.12 36.67 5.82
CA HIS A 325 -25.15 35.51 4.92
C HIS A 325 -25.76 34.27 5.59
N PRO A 326 -26.49 33.43 4.85
CA PRO A 326 -27.26 32.32 5.41
C PRO A 326 -26.37 31.15 5.83
N SER A 327 -26.82 30.43 6.86
CA SER A 327 -26.22 29.20 7.36
C SER A 327 -26.32 28.07 6.34
N ILE A 328 -25.17 27.70 5.77
CA ILE A 328 -25.00 26.50 4.94
C ILE A 328 -24.89 25.28 5.88
N PRO A 329 -25.64 24.19 5.66
CA PRO A 329 -25.56 23.01 6.53
C PRO A 329 -24.22 22.29 6.37
N PHE A 330 -23.73 21.73 7.48
CA PHE A 330 -22.52 20.91 7.53
C PHE A 330 -22.58 19.76 6.52
N PRO A 331 -21.53 19.53 5.70
CA PRO A 331 -21.41 18.27 4.97
C PRO A 331 -21.14 17.14 5.98
N SER A 332 -22.03 16.16 5.98
CA SER A 332 -21.87 14.90 6.72
C SER A 332 -20.57 14.20 6.33
N LEU A 333 -19.83 13.71 7.33
CA LEU A 333 -18.63 12.88 7.15
C LEU A 333 -18.95 11.66 6.27
N CYS A 334 -18.48 11.67 5.02
CA CYS A 334 -18.49 10.49 4.17
C CYS A 334 -17.33 9.58 4.58
N TYR A 335 -17.62 8.58 5.41
CA TYR A 335 -16.70 7.48 5.66
C TYR A 335 -16.54 6.64 4.38
N SER A 336 -15.32 6.23 4.02
CA SER A 336 -15.14 5.24 2.95
C SER A 336 -15.77 3.92 3.39
N ALA A 337 -16.71 3.38 2.60
CA ALA A 337 -17.39 2.13 2.93
C ALA A 337 -16.41 0.95 3.01
N SER A 338 -15.28 1.02 2.30
CA SER A 338 -14.19 0.03 2.30
C SER A 338 -13.61 -0.22 3.70
N SER A 339 -13.44 0.82 4.51
CA SER A 339 -12.66 0.75 5.76
C SER A 339 -13.43 0.23 6.99
N LEU A 340 -14.77 0.39 7.01
CA LEU A 340 -15.59 -0.04 8.16
C LEU A 340 -16.10 -1.48 8.06
N TRP A 341 -16.27 -2.03 6.85
CA TRP A 341 -16.89 -3.35 6.65
C TRP A 341 -15.89 -4.50 6.49
N PHE A 342 -14.70 -4.25 5.94
CA PHE A 342 -13.63 -5.25 5.82
C PHE A 342 -13.22 -5.84 7.19
N HIS A 343 -13.29 -4.99 8.22
CA HIS A 343 -12.97 -5.32 9.61
C HIS A 343 -13.92 -6.38 10.21
N GLN A 344 -15.12 -6.57 9.66
CA GLN A 344 -16.09 -7.56 10.13
C GLN A 344 -15.84 -8.96 9.53
N LEU A 345 -15.29 -9.04 8.31
CA LEU A 345 -15.06 -10.31 7.61
C LEU A 345 -13.78 -11.01 8.10
N VAL A 346 -12.70 -10.25 8.31
CA VAL A 346 -11.38 -10.78 8.73
C VAL A 346 -11.40 -11.34 10.16
N LEU A 347 -12.21 -10.76 11.06
CA LEU A 347 -12.37 -11.27 12.44
C LEU A 347 -12.94 -12.69 12.49
N THR A 348 -13.67 -13.14 11.45
CA THR A 348 -14.19 -14.51 11.34
C THR A 348 -13.14 -15.55 10.98
N LEU A 349 -11.95 -15.14 10.51
CA LEU A 349 -10.91 -16.04 9.99
C LEU A 349 -9.66 -16.13 10.87
N CYS A 350 -9.60 -15.39 11.98
CA CYS A 350 -8.44 -15.35 12.87
C CYS A 350 -8.72 -16.05 14.22
N PRO A 351 -8.25 -17.30 14.43
CA PRO A 351 -8.54 -18.06 15.66
C PRO A 351 -7.78 -17.58 16.92
N ARG A 352 -7.09 -16.43 16.89
CA ARG A 352 -6.22 -15.96 17.99
C ARG A 352 -6.90 -15.10 19.07
N PHE A 353 -8.23 -15.05 19.10
CA PHE A 353 -9.02 -14.39 20.16
C PHE A 353 -10.08 -15.30 20.82
N GLN A 354 -9.87 -16.62 20.79
CA GLN A 354 -10.66 -17.60 21.57
C GLN A 354 -9.77 -18.45 22.49
N SER A 355 -9.24 -17.81 23.54
CA SER A 355 -8.73 -18.46 24.76
C SER A 355 -8.68 -17.46 25.91
#